data_AF-A0A6P6B8W2-F1
#
_entry.id   AF-A0A6P6B8W2-F1
#
_cell.length_a   1.000
_cell.length_b   1.000
_cell.length_c   1.000
_cell.angle_alpha   90.00
_cell.angle_beta   90.00
_cell.angle_gamma   90.00
#
_symmetry.space_group_name_H-M   'P 1'
#
loop_
_entity.id
_entity.type
_entity.pdbx_description
1 polymer ?
#
loop_
_entity_poly.entity_id
_entity_poly.type
_entity_poly.pdbx_seq_one_letter_code
_entity_poly.pdbx_strand_id
1 'polypeptide(L)'
;MAYGWIPTPAAFVLFAILTVAVSHGARPRKLDVAQVPRRNLLNNGLGHTPQMGWNSYNHFPCKITEELIRQTADAMVSSGLSALGYEYINLDDCWAELNRDSEGNLVAKASLFPSGMKALADYVHSKGLKIGIYADAGTLTCSKQMPGSLGHEQQDANIFASWGIDYLKYDNCHNQGVSPQERYSKMGKALLNTGRPIFYSLCEWGFEDPATWAPSIGNSWRTTGDIKDTWESMISRADINDKWTSYAGPGGWNDPDMLEVGNGGMSTEEYRSHFSLWALAKAPLILGCDIRSMDDDTFELLSNKEVIAVNQDKLGVQGKKVRKTGDLEARVWAGPLTENRVALILLNRGLSSATITAKWDDIGLNSSTVVDARDLWAVCKATVAFFWAQNFDFFDVHVVQANIKVV
;
A
#
# COMPACT_ATOMS: atom_id res chain seq x y z
N MET A 1 42.60 -81.55 -41.43
CA MET A 1 41.40 -81.09 -40.71
C MET A 1 41.85 -80.21 -39.55
N ALA A 2 41.06 -79.19 -39.20
CA ALA A 2 41.07 -78.41 -37.95
C ALA A 2 42.40 -77.94 -37.30
N TYR A 3 42.66 -76.65 -37.48
CA TYR A 3 43.39 -75.66 -36.67
C TYR A 3 43.46 -75.85 -35.13
N GLY A 4 44.47 -75.23 -34.50
CA GLY A 4 44.43 -74.93 -33.05
C GLY A 4 45.74 -74.51 -32.37
N TRP A 5 46.46 -73.48 -32.85
CA TRP A 5 47.57 -72.86 -32.08
C TRP A 5 47.04 -71.78 -31.13
N ILE A 6 47.50 -71.80 -29.87
CA ILE A 6 47.17 -70.78 -28.85
C ILE A 6 48.35 -69.81 -28.69
N PRO A 7 48.14 -68.50 -28.89
CA PRO A 7 49.02 -67.48 -28.33
C PRO A 7 48.28 -66.64 -27.26
N THR A 8 48.95 -66.41 -26.13
CA THR A 8 48.55 -65.48 -25.08
C THR A 8 48.55 -64.03 -25.58
N PRO A 9 47.50 -63.22 -25.34
CA PRO A 9 47.51 -61.79 -25.70
C PRO A 9 48.34 -60.97 -24.71
N ALA A 10 49.01 -59.94 -25.23
CA ALA A 10 49.93 -59.07 -24.48
C ALA A 10 49.20 -58.06 -23.59
N ALA A 11 49.86 -57.66 -22.50
CA ALA A 11 49.42 -56.54 -21.66
C ALA A 11 49.61 -55.20 -22.39
N PHE A 12 48.51 -54.53 -22.72
CA PHE A 12 48.52 -53.15 -23.20
C PHE A 12 48.49 -52.17 -22.01
N VAL A 13 49.58 -51.43 -21.84
CA VAL A 13 49.63 -50.28 -20.91
C VAL A 13 48.88 -49.12 -21.54
N LEU A 14 47.70 -48.80 -21.02
CA LEU A 14 46.91 -47.65 -21.48
C LEU A 14 47.49 -46.35 -20.89
N PHE A 15 48.16 -45.54 -21.71
CA PHE A 15 48.47 -44.15 -21.35
C PHE A 15 47.19 -43.32 -21.39
N ALA A 16 46.62 -43.03 -20.22
CA ALA A 16 45.51 -42.09 -20.10
C ALA A 16 46.03 -40.66 -20.33
N ILE A 17 45.77 -40.10 -21.51
CA ILE A 17 46.02 -38.70 -21.80
C ILE A 17 45.04 -37.86 -20.97
N LEU A 18 45.55 -37.15 -19.97
CA LEU A 18 44.77 -36.19 -19.19
C LEU A 18 44.48 -34.96 -20.07
N THR A 19 43.35 -34.95 -20.76
CA THR A 19 42.82 -33.74 -21.38
C THR A 19 42.33 -32.80 -20.29
N VAL A 20 43.17 -31.82 -19.92
CA VAL A 20 42.74 -30.69 -19.10
C VAL A 20 41.75 -29.86 -19.93
N ALA A 21 40.47 -30.19 -19.81
CA ALA A 21 39.40 -29.33 -20.28
C ALA A 21 39.42 -28.06 -19.42
N VAL A 22 40.00 -26.99 -19.95
CA VAL A 22 39.88 -25.65 -19.38
C VAL A 22 38.42 -25.24 -19.50
N SER A 23 37.64 -25.56 -18.46
CA SER A 23 36.30 -25.04 -18.28
C SER A 23 36.42 -23.51 -18.24
N HIS A 24 36.04 -22.88 -19.35
CA HIS A 24 35.88 -21.44 -19.37
C HIS A 24 34.84 -21.10 -18.32
N GLY A 25 35.30 -20.49 -17.23
CA GLY A 25 34.47 -20.23 -16.05
C GLY A 25 33.17 -19.59 -16.49
N ALA A 26 32.06 -20.29 -16.23
CA ALA A 26 30.74 -19.78 -16.56
C ALA A 26 30.59 -18.45 -15.82
N ARG A 27 30.63 -17.34 -16.58
CA ARG A 27 30.42 -16.00 -16.02
C ARG A 27 29.10 -16.07 -15.24
N PRO A 28 29.05 -15.56 -13.99
CA PRO A 28 27.81 -15.53 -13.25
C PRO A 28 26.77 -14.85 -14.14
N ARG A 29 25.67 -15.55 -14.39
CA ARG A 29 24.55 -15.01 -15.16
C ARG A 29 24.09 -13.80 -14.35
N LYS A 30 24.41 -12.59 -14.83
CA LYS A 30 23.81 -11.39 -14.26
C LYS A 30 22.32 -11.64 -14.30
N LEU A 31 21.65 -11.47 -13.17
CA LEU A 31 20.21 -11.23 -13.19
C LEU A 31 20.03 -10.05 -14.14
N ASP A 32 19.40 -10.30 -15.27
CA ASP A 32 18.85 -9.21 -16.08
C ASP A 32 17.81 -8.56 -15.17
N VAL A 33 18.23 -7.50 -14.50
CA VAL A 33 17.33 -6.49 -13.96
C VAL A 33 16.59 -6.00 -15.18
N ALA A 34 15.41 -6.59 -15.41
CA ALA A 34 14.54 -6.22 -16.50
C ALA A 34 14.46 -4.70 -16.51
N GLN A 35 14.76 -4.07 -17.64
CA GLN A 35 14.77 -2.62 -17.71
C GLN A 35 13.40 -2.13 -17.26
N VAL A 36 13.33 -1.62 -16.03
CA VAL A 36 12.14 -0.99 -15.50
C VAL A 36 11.83 0.09 -16.53
N PRO A 37 10.65 0.06 -17.19
CA PRO A 37 10.30 1.10 -18.14
C PRO A 37 10.53 2.44 -17.45
N ARG A 38 11.16 3.41 -18.13
CA ARG A 38 11.29 4.76 -17.58
C ARG A 38 9.88 5.34 -17.44
N ARG A 39 9.24 5.08 -16.30
CA ARG A 39 7.95 5.63 -15.94
C ARG A 39 8.19 7.10 -15.69
N ASN A 40 7.43 7.94 -16.39
CA ASN A 40 7.31 9.33 -16.04
C ASN A 40 6.46 9.38 -14.76
N LEU A 41 7.11 9.23 -13.60
CA LEU A 41 6.49 9.41 -12.30
C LEU A 41 6.38 10.90 -12.00
N LEU A 42 5.35 11.30 -11.25
CA LEU A 42 5.24 12.65 -10.71
C LEU A 42 6.41 12.91 -9.75
N ASN A 43 7.37 13.73 -10.18
CA ASN A 43 8.51 14.09 -9.34
C ASN A 43 8.22 15.36 -8.51
N ASN A 44 7.28 15.26 -7.55
CA ASN A 44 6.95 16.33 -6.61
C ASN A 44 7.64 16.20 -5.24
N GLY A 45 8.52 15.20 -5.06
CA GLY A 45 9.23 14.95 -3.80
C GLY A 45 8.38 14.36 -2.67
N LEU A 46 7.16 13.88 -2.98
CA LEU A 46 6.24 13.28 -2.02
C LEU A 46 6.04 11.79 -2.31
N GLY A 47 5.47 11.05 -1.33
CA GLY A 47 5.11 9.65 -1.50
C GLY A 47 6.28 8.68 -1.73
N HIS A 48 7.49 8.99 -1.26
CA HIS A 48 8.64 8.09 -1.38
C HIS A 48 8.42 6.71 -0.72
N THR A 49 7.57 6.67 0.31
CA THR A 49 6.90 5.49 0.86
C THR A 49 5.37 5.74 0.82
N PRO A 50 4.52 4.71 1.03
CA PRO A 50 3.07 4.91 1.09
C PRO A 50 2.70 5.89 2.21
N GLN A 51 1.68 6.71 1.99
CA GLN A 51 1.23 7.67 3.00
C GLN A 51 0.61 6.94 4.22
N MET A 52 0.83 7.50 5.41
CA MET A 52 0.26 7.01 6.66
C MET A 52 -0.45 8.15 7.38
N GLY A 53 -1.66 7.91 7.88
CA GLY A 53 -2.47 8.95 8.51
C GLY A 53 -3.85 8.47 8.87
N TRP A 54 -4.82 9.39 8.92
CA TRP A 54 -6.22 9.15 9.26
C TRP A 54 -7.13 9.93 8.31
N ASN A 55 -8.34 9.42 8.07
CA ASN A 55 -9.40 10.10 7.32
C ASN A 55 -10.74 10.01 8.07
N SER A 56 -11.53 11.07 8.02
CA SER A 56 -12.78 11.18 8.77
C SER A 56 -13.95 10.31 8.26
N TYR A 57 -13.90 9.81 7.03
CA TYR A 57 -15.11 9.37 6.31
C TYR A 57 -15.76 8.10 6.86
N ASN A 58 -14.98 7.04 7.12
CA ASN A 58 -15.55 5.73 7.47
C ASN A 58 -16.35 5.78 8.79
N HIS A 59 -15.87 6.53 9.78
CA HIS A 59 -16.53 6.68 11.08
C HIS A 59 -17.41 7.94 11.21
N PHE A 60 -17.06 9.07 10.59
CA PHE A 60 -17.70 10.37 10.80
C PHE A 60 -18.27 11.04 9.53
N PRO A 61 -18.82 10.30 8.56
CA PRO A 61 -18.94 10.68 7.14
C PRO A 61 -19.15 12.18 6.88
N CYS A 62 -20.36 12.71 7.16
CA CYS A 62 -20.66 14.15 7.14
C CYS A 62 -20.97 14.71 8.53
N LYS A 63 -20.33 14.15 9.56
CA LYS A 63 -20.45 14.51 10.99
C LYS A 63 -19.13 15.10 11.52
N ILE A 64 -18.41 15.84 10.67
CA ILE A 64 -17.12 16.45 11.00
C ILE A 64 -17.27 17.86 11.56
N THR A 65 -16.38 18.23 12.50
CA THR A 65 -16.28 19.58 13.07
C THR A 65 -14.82 19.96 13.30
N GLU A 66 -14.52 21.25 13.42
CA GLU A 66 -13.21 21.74 13.82
C GLU A 66 -12.73 21.11 15.14
N GLU A 67 -13.62 20.97 16.12
CA GLU A 67 -13.30 20.35 17.40
C GLU A 67 -12.90 18.88 17.23
N LEU A 68 -13.65 18.10 16.44
CA LEU A 68 -13.33 16.70 16.13
C LEU A 68 -11.92 16.59 15.55
N ILE A 69 -11.61 17.38 14.51
CA ILE A 69 -10.31 17.29 13.84
C ILE A 69 -9.16 17.69 14.79
N ARG A 70 -9.36 18.70 15.66
CA ARG A 70 -8.37 19.09 16.69
C ARG A 70 -8.14 17.96 17.69
N GLN A 71 -9.21 17.34 18.21
CA GLN A 71 -9.13 16.20 19.12
C GLN A 71 -8.48 14.96 18.47
N THR A 72 -8.77 14.68 17.20
CA THR A 72 -8.12 13.62 16.43
C THR A 72 -6.63 13.87 16.25
N ALA A 73 -6.22 15.11 15.95
CA ALA A 73 -4.81 15.48 15.88
C ALA A 73 -4.10 15.32 17.24
N ASP A 74 -4.76 15.68 18.34
CA ASP A 74 -4.26 15.42 19.70
C ASP A 74 -4.13 13.93 20.00
N ALA A 75 -5.13 13.12 19.65
CA ALA A 75 -5.13 11.68 19.83
C ALA A 75 -4.03 10.97 19.01
N MET A 76 -3.79 11.42 17.78
CA MET A 76 -2.70 10.92 16.94
C MET A 76 -1.32 11.11 17.59
N VAL A 77 -1.13 12.21 18.34
CA VAL A 77 0.10 12.44 19.12
C VAL A 77 0.11 11.67 20.43
N SER A 78 -0.97 11.74 21.22
CA SER A 78 -0.99 11.19 22.60
C SER A 78 -1.00 9.66 22.64
N SER A 79 -1.59 8.99 21.65
CA SER A 79 -1.50 7.53 21.46
C SER A 79 -0.11 7.06 21.01
N GLY A 80 0.73 7.98 20.51
CA GLY A 80 2.03 7.65 19.92
C GLY A 80 1.97 7.16 18.47
N LEU A 81 0.80 7.10 17.83
CA LEU A 81 0.66 6.74 16.41
C LEU A 81 1.49 7.68 15.51
N SER A 82 1.55 8.98 15.80
CA SER A 82 2.40 9.93 15.06
C SER A 82 3.89 9.52 15.06
N ALA A 83 4.40 8.98 16.17
CA ALA A 83 5.76 8.50 16.30
C ALA A 83 6.04 7.18 15.53
N LEU A 84 4.99 6.54 15.01
CA LEU A 84 5.06 5.38 14.11
C LEU A 84 5.00 5.77 12.62
N GLY A 85 4.73 7.05 12.33
CA GLY A 85 4.69 7.60 10.97
C GLY A 85 3.30 8.06 10.50
N TYR A 86 2.24 7.88 11.28
CA TYR A 86 0.90 8.37 10.93
C TYR A 86 0.85 9.91 11.05
N GLU A 87 1.13 10.60 9.93
CA GLU A 87 1.35 12.05 9.89
C GLU A 87 0.19 12.85 9.31
N TYR A 88 -0.64 12.28 8.42
CA TYR A 88 -1.74 13.02 7.78
C TYR A 88 -3.05 12.94 8.59
N ILE A 89 -3.68 14.08 8.83
CA ILE A 89 -5.06 14.21 9.33
C ILE A 89 -5.92 14.72 8.17
N ASN A 90 -6.60 13.82 7.48
CA ASN A 90 -7.36 14.14 6.26
C ASN A 90 -8.84 14.40 6.59
N LEU A 91 -9.32 15.59 6.25
CA LEU A 91 -10.76 15.87 6.18
C LEU A 91 -11.31 15.28 4.87
N ASP A 92 -12.44 14.59 4.97
CA ASP A 92 -13.20 14.14 3.80
C ASP A 92 -14.32 15.12 3.41
N ASP A 93 -15.33 14.68 2.66
CA ASP A 93 -16.45 15.49 2.17
C ASP A 93 -17.21 16.26 3.28
N CYS A 94 -18.11 17.17 2.89
CA CYS A 94 -18.99 17.96 3.76
C CYS A 94 -18.32 19.07 4.62
N TRP A 95 -17.05 19.43 4.36
CA TRP A 95 -16.36 20.49 5.11
C TRP A 95 -16.71 21.93 4.70
N ALA A 96 -17.19 22.13 3.46
CA ALA A 96 -17.46 23.45 2.90
C ALA A 96 -18.95 23.86 2.94
N GLU A 97 -19.21 25.13 2.66
CA GLU A 97 -20.54 25.64 2.33
C GLU A 97 -21.04 25.08 0.99
N LEU A 98 -22.37 25.04 0.81
CA LEU A 98 -23.00 24.51 -0.41
C LEU A 98 -22.71 25.35 -1.66
N ASN A 99 -22.37 26.62 -1.48
CA ASN A 99 -22.09 27.57 -2.56
C ASN A 99 -20.68 28.16 -2.39
N ARG A 100 -20.04 28.46 -3.52
CA ARG A 100 -18.86 29.32 -3.57
C ARG A 100 -19.24 30.76 -3.17
N ASP A 101 -18.26 31.55 -2.75
CA ASP A 101 -18.47 32.99 -2.53
C ASP A 101 -18.65 33.78 -3.85
N SER A 102 -18.81 35.10 -3.74
CA SER A 102 -18.96 36.00 -4.89
C SER A 102 -17.72 36.09 -5.81
N GLU A 103 -16.57 35.62 -5.35
CA GLU A 103 -15.31 35.55 -6.14
C GLU A 103 -15.10 34.15 -6.74
N GLY A 104 -15.97 33.18 -6.42
CA GLY A 104 -15.87 31.80 -6.87
C GLY A 104 -15.02 30.90 -5.98
N ASN A 105 -14.61 31.35 -4.79
CA ASN A 105 -13.79 30.56 -3.87
C ASN A 105 -14.63 29.51 -3.12
N LEU A 106 -14.03 28.36 -2.78
CA LEU A 106 -14.60 27.46 -1.78
C LEU A 106 -14.53 28.09 -0.39
N VAL A 107 -15.62 27.99 0.37
CA VAL A 107 -15.75 28.57 1.72
C VAL A 107 -15.92 27.44 2.74
N ALA A 108 -15.12 27.43 3.80
CA ALA A 108 -15.27 26.48 4.90
C ALA A 108 -16.61 26.71 5.63
N LYS A 109 -17.32 25.64 6.00
CA LYS A 109 -18.65 25.75 6.59
C LYS A 109 -18.58 26.39 7.97
N ALA A 110 -19.07 27.63 8.12
CA ALA A 110 -18.77 28.45 9.30
C ALA A 110 -19.36 27.88 10.61
N SER A 111 -20.42 27.06 10.50
CA SER A 111 -21.04 26.35 11.63
C SER A 111 -20.29 25.10 12.08
N LEU A 112 -19.41 24.53 11.24
CA LEU A 112 -18.58 23.37 11.56
C LEU A 112 -17.12 23.75 11.82
N PHE A 113 -16.63 24.79 11.11
CA PHE A 113 -15.26 25.26 11.12
C PHE A 113 -15.19 26.78 11.37
N PRO A 114 -15.63 27.27 12.54
CA PRO A 114 -15.76 28.71 12.82
C PRO A 114 -14.44 29.49 12.75
N SER A 115 -13.30 28.83 12.95
CA SER A 115 -11.97 29.47 12.80
C SER A 115 -11.44 29.46 11.36
N GLY A 116 -12.09 28.73 10.45
CA GLY A 116 -11.66 28.52 9.06
C GLY A 116 -10.50 27.52 8.88
N MET A 117 -10.33 27.03 7.66
CA MET A 117 -9.36 25.96 7.34
C MET A 117 -7.90 26.32 7.67
N LYS A 118 -7.48 27.58 7.49
CA LYS A 118 -6.11 27.99 7.82
C LYS A 118 -5.80 27.84 9.32
N ALA A 119 -6.69 28.28 10.20
CA ALA A 119 -6.47 28.17 11.65
C ALA A 119 -6.54 26.72 12.16
N LEU A 120 -7.20 25.82 11.41
CA LEU A 120 -7.17 24.38 11.65
C LEU A 120 -5.87 23.75 11.16
N ALA A 121 -5.40 24.13 9.96
CA ALA A 121 -4.11 23.69 9.41
C ALA A 121 -2.94 24.10 10.32
N ASP A 122 -2.88 25.38 10.72
CA ASP A 122 -1.86 25.90 11.63
C ASP A 122 -1.85 25.12 12.97
N TYR A 123 -3.02 24.66 13.45
CA TYR A 123 -3.10 23.82 14.64
C TYR A 123 -2.55 22.42 14.41
N VAL A 124 -2.93 21.74 13.32
CA VAL A 124 -2.40 20.41 12.98
C VAL A 124 -0.88 20.47 12.77
N HIS A 125 -0.37 21.50 12.10
CA HIS A 125 1.07 21.77 11.96
C HIS A 125 1.76 22.01 13.30
N SER A 126 1.12 22.69 14.26
CA SER A 126 1.67 22.89 15.61
C SER A 126 1.89 21.58 16.40
N LYS A 127 1.25 20.48 15.97
CA LYS A 127 1.42 19.12 16.52
C LYS A 127 2.50 18.31 15.80
N GLY A 128 3.15 18.88 14.78
CA GLY A 128 4.08 18.17 13.89
C GLY A 128 3.40 17.24 12.88
N LEU A 129 2.09 17.39 12.70
CA LEU A 129 1.28 16.62 11.75
C LEU A 129 1.03 17.44 10.48
N LYS A 130 0.43 16.78 9.47
CA LYS A 130 0.03 17.36 8.18
C LYS A 130 -1.49 17.31 8.06
N ILE A 131 -2.08 18.24 7.31
CA ILE A 131 -3.54 18.30 7.11
C ILE A 131 -3.91 18.02 5.66
N GLY A 132 -4.91 17.17 5.46
CA GLY A 132 -5.50 16.90 4.16
C GLY A 132 -6.91 17.47 4.02
N ILE A 133 -7.28 17.75 2.78
CA ILE A 133 -8.62 18.19 2.39
C ILE A 133 -9.17 17.31 1.28
N TYR A 134 -10.47 17.40 1.07
CA TYR A 134 -11.20 16.70 0.02
C TYR A 134 -11.83 17.68 -0.97
N ALA A 135 -11.80 17.33 -2.24
CA ALA A 135 -12.62 17.95 -3.29
C ALA A 135 -12.97 16.91 -4.36
N ASP A 136 -13.72 17.30 -5.38
CA ASP A 136 -14.17 16.42 -6.46
C ASP A 136 -13.77 16.98 -7.83
N ALA A 137 -13.33 16.11 -8.73
CA ALA A 137 -13.14 16.36 -10.16
C ALA A 137 -14.48 16.51 -10.93
N GLY A 138 -15.44 17.20 -10.34
CA GLY A 138 -16.82 17.34 -10.80
C GLY A 138 -17.41 18.69 -10.37
N THR A 139 -18.70 18.90 -10.66
CA THR A 139 -19.38 20.16 -10.29
C THR A 139 -19.88 20.18 -8.84
N LEU A 140 -20.10 19.02 -8.24
CA LEU A 140 -20.50 18.79 -6.85
C LEU A 140 -19.73 17.58 -6.32
N THR A 141 -19.50 17.53 -5.01
CA THR A 141 -18.96 16.34 -4.36
C THR A 141 -19.97 15.20 -4.30
N CYS A 142 -19.53 14.00 -3.96
CA CYS A 142 -20.39 12.81 -3.91
C CYS A 142 -21.57 12.94 -2.91
N SER A 143 -21.39 13.62 -1.78
CA SER A 143 -22.50 13.93 -0.84
C SER A 143 -23.48 15.00 -1.35
N LYS A 144 -23.08 15.77 -2.37
CA LYS A 144 -23.76 16.97 -2.89
C LYS A 144 -23.96 18.08 -1.85
N GLN A 145 -23.19 18.06 -0.75
CA GLN A 145 -23.26 19.08 0.30
C GLN A 145 -22.33 20.27 0.05
N MET A 146 -21.42 20.17 -0.93
CA MET A 146 -20.51 21.24 -1.33
C MET A 146 -20.13 21.17 -2.82
N PRO A 147 -19.61 22.26 -3.41
CA PRO A 147 -19.12 22.29 -4.79
C PRO A 147 -17.91 21.37 -4.99
N GLY A 148 -17.81 20.79 -6.18
CA GLY A 148 -16.56 20.23 -6.69
C GLY A 148 -15.70 21.33 -7.35
N SER A 149 -14.53 20.94 -7.85
CA SER A 149 -13.49 21.84 -8.38
C SER A 149 -13.35 21.84 -9.90
N LEU A 150 -14.22 21.15 -10.63
CA LEU A 150 -14.18 21.12 -12.11
C LEU A 150 -14.35 22.52 -12.70
N GLY A 151 -13.35 23.01 -13.43
CA GLY A 151 -13.29 24.37 -13.98
C GLY A 151 -12.79 25.45 -13.01
N HIS A 152 -12.53 25.10 -11.74
CA HIS A 152 -11.97 25.98 -10.71
C HIS A 152 -10.59 25.49 -10.20
N GLU A 153 -9.95 24.54 -10.90
CA GLU A 153 -8.85 23.76 -10.36
C GLU A 153 -7.67 24.63 -9.85
N GLN A 154 -7.28 25.66 -10.61
CA GLN A 154 -6.20 26.57 -10.21
C GLN A 154 -6.60 27.51 -9.05
N GLN A 155 -7.87 27.93 -9.00
CA GLN A 155 -8.38 28.78 -7.92
C GLN A 155 -8.39 27.99 -6.60
N ASP A 156 -8.94 26.78 -6.63
CA ASP A 156 -9.05 25.91 -5.46
C ASP A 156 -7.66 25.44 -4.97
N ALA A 157 -6.77 25.05 -5.88
CA ALA A 157 -5.39 24.72 -5.53
C ALA A 157 -4.67 25.88 -4.83
N ASN A 158 -4.84 27.11 -5.31
CA ASN A 158 -4.27 28.31 -4.68
C ASN A 158 -4.86 28.55 -3.28
N ILE A 159 -6.17 28.34 -3.11
CA ILE A 159 -6.85 28.44 -1.79
C ILE A 159 -6.28 27.39 -0.83
N PHE A 160 -6.21 26.12 -1.23
CA PHE A 160 -5.66 25.03 -0.42
C PHE A 160 -4.21 25.32 -0.01
N ALA A 161 -3.36 25.81 -0.93
CA ALA A 161 -2.00 26.21 -0.62
C ALA A 161 -1.92 27.41 0.34
N SER A 162 -2.83 28.39 0.21
CA SER A 162 -2.91 29.56 1.11
C SER A 162 -3.33 29.18 2.54
N TRP A 163 -4.17 28.15 2.67
CA TRP A 163 -4.57 27.55 3.93
C TRP A 163 -3.51 26.62 4.53
N GLY A 164 -2.47 26.26 3.77
CA GLY A 164 -1.43 25.36 4.25
C GLY A 164 -1.78 23.88 4.15
N ILE A 165 -2.73 23.48 3.29
CA ILE A 165 -3.06 22.07 3.06
C ILE A 165 -1.85 21.31 2.51
N ASP A 166 -1.67 20.06 2.96
CA ASP A 166 -0.54 19.18 2.61
C ASP A 166 -0.97 17.98 1.75
N TYR A 167 -2.26 17.69 1.67
CA TYR A 167 -2.83 16.52 0.99
C TYR A 167 -4.18 16.86 0.36
N LEU A 168 -4.44 16.40 -0.86
CA LEU A 168 -5.74 16.47 -1.51
C LEU A 168 -6.22 15.07 -1.90
N LYS A 169 -7.34 14.61 -1.32
CA LYS A 169 -8.17 13.56 -1.91
C LYS A 169 -9.07 14.20 -2.97
N TYR A 170 -9.04 13.68 -4.19
CA TYR A 170 -9.77 14.23 -5.32
C TYR A 170 -10.69 13.18 -5.95
N ASP A 171 -11.99 13.36 -5.78
CA ASP A 171 -13.04 12.40 -6.11
C ASP A 171 -13.55 12.53 -7.55
N ASN A 172 -14.54 11.74 -7.96
CA ASN A 172 -14.94 11.58 -9.35
C ASN A 172 -16.46 11.64 -9.60
N CYS A 173 -17.27 12.10 -8.65
CA CYS A 173 -18.70 12.30 -8.86
C CYS A 173 -18.97 13.49 -9.80
N HIS A 174 -20.20 13.64 -10.30
CA HIS A 174 -20.65 14.84 -11.04
C HIS A 174 -19.73 15.34 -12.18
N ASN A 175 -18.97 14.44 -12.78
CA ASN A 175 -17.84 14.69 -13.68
C ASN A 175 -18.18 15.15 -15.11
N GLN A 176 -19.47 15.40 -15.40
CA GLN A 176 -19.99 15.83 -16.71
C GLN A 176 -19.69 14.86 -17.88
N GLY A 177 -19.32 13.60 -17.60
CA GLY A 177 -18.95 12.62 -18.63
C GLY A 177 -17.56 12.80 -19.24
N VAL A 178 -16.71 13.66 -18.65
CA VAL A 178 -15.33 13.87 -19.10
C VAL A 178 -14.42 12.81 -18.48
N SER A 179 -13.45 12.26 -19.24
CA SER A 179 -12.49 11.26 -18.73
C SER A 179 -11.74 11.77 -17.49
N PRO A 180 -11.46 10.92 -16.49
CA PRO A 180 -10.61 11.28 -15.35
C PRO A 180 -9.21 11.69 -15.82
N GLN A 181 -8.64 11.07 -16.85
CA GLN A 181 -7.29 11.40 -17.33
C GLN A 181 -7.15 12.90 -17.66
N GLU A 182 -8.19 13.51 -18.24
CA GLU A 182 -8.21 14.94 -18.54
C GLU A 182 -8.38 15.80 -17.27
N ARG A 183 -9.38 15.49 -16.44
CA ARG A 183 -9.75 16.32 -15.27
C ARG A 183 -8.70 16.27 -14.16
N TYR A 184 -8.20 15.08 -13.85
CA TYR A 184 -7.13 14.92 -12.86
C TYR A 184 -5.81 15.54 -13.33
N SER A 185 -5.52 15.52 -14.63
CA SER A 185 -4.36 16.25 -15.19
C SER A 185 -4.44 17.78 -14.99
N LYS A 186 -5.65 18.37 -14.96
CA LYS A 186 -5.83 19.81 -14.70
C LYS A 186 -5.52 20.14 -13.24
N MET A 187 -6.09 19.40 -12.30
CA MET A 187 -5.84 19.61 -10.87
C MET A 187 -4.41 19.25 -10.46
N GLY A 188 -3.82 18.17 -10.97
CA GLY A 188 -2.40 17.84 -10.72
C GLY A 188 -1.45 18.98 -11.15
N LYS A 189 -1.68 19.60 -12.31
CA LYS A 189 -0.95 20.81 -12.74
C LYS A 189 -1.23 22.01 -11.84
N ALA A 190 -2.49 22.22 -11.46
CA ALA A 190 -2.89 23.32 -10.59
C ALA A 190 -2.17 23.26 -9.24
N LEU A 191 -2.08 22.09 -8.61
CA LEU A 191 -1.34 21.85 -7.37
C LEU A 191 0.14 22.18 -7.52
N LEU A 192 0.81 21.66 -8.57
CA LEU A 192 2.22 21.98 -8.84
C LEU A 192 2.47 23.49 -9.01
N ASN A 193 1.55 24.19 -9.70
CA ASN A 193 1.65 25.63 -9.93
C ASN A 193 1.55 26.48 -8.63
N THR A 194 1.04 25.93 -7.53
CA THR A 194 1.00 26.65 -6.24
C THR A 194 2.38 26.87 -5.63
N GLY A 195 3.37 26.04 -6.01
CA GLY A 195 4.68 25.98 -5.36
C GLY A 195 4.70 25.32 -3.97
N ARG A 196 3.54 24.95 -3.41
CA ARG A 196 3.46 24.14 -2.18
C ARG A 196 3.46 22.64 -2.56
N PRO A 197 4.28 21.79 -1.93
CA PRO A 197 4.14 20.35 -2.04
C PRO A 197 2.81 19.91 -1.41
N ILE A 198 1.86 19.48 -2.24
CA ILE A 198 0.57 18.89 -1.82
C ILE A 198 0.53 17.48 -2.38
N PHE A 199 0.34 16.50 -1.50
CA PHE A 199 0.19 15.09 -1.89
C PHE A 199 -1.12 14.92 -2.66
N TYR A 200 -1.08 14.31 -3.85
CA TYR A 200 -2.26 14.19 -4.70
C TYR A 200 -2.78 12.75 -4.76
N SER A 201 -3.96 12.53 -4.18
CA SER A 201 -4.61 11.23 -4.03
C SER A 201 -5.85 11.15 -4.91
N LEU A 202 -5.79 10.34 -5.96
CA LEU A 202 -6.86 10.20 -6.94
C LEU A 202 -7.92 9.20 -6.47
N CYS A 203 -9.20 9.55 -6.59
CA CYS A 203 -10.34 8.74 -6.17
C CYS A 203 -11.37 8.62 -7.31
N GLU A 204 -11.05 7.84 -8.34
CA GLU A 204 -11.96 7.54 -9.47
C GLU A 204 -12.46 6.08 -9.49
N TRP A 205 -12.19 5.34 -8.41
CA TRP A 205 -12.66 3.98 -8.13
C TRP A 205 -12.12 2.87 -9.06
N GLY A 206 -11.00 3.10 -9.73
CA GLY A 206 -10.41 2.22 -10.75
C GLY A 206 -10.92 2.49 -12.17
N PHE A 207 -11.62 3.61 -12.41
CA PHE A 207 -12.30 3.88 -13.68
C PHE A 207 -11.37 4.41 -14.78
N GLU A 208 -11.23 3.65 -15.87
CA GLU A 208 -10.18 3.84 -16.90
C GLU A 208 -8.77 3.45 -16.39
N ASP A 209 -8.68 2.47 -15.49
CA ASP A 209 -7.45 1.76 -15.10
C ASP A 209 -6.29 2.71 -14.65
N PRO A 210 -6.44 3.43 -13.51
CA PRO A 210 -5.59 4.54 -13.11
C PRO A 210 -4.11 4.19 -12.98
N ALA A 211 -3.80 2.96 -12.57
CA ALA A 211 -2.43 2.45 -12.50
C ALA A 211 -1.63 2.65 -13.80
N THR A 212 -2.30 2.76 -14.95
CA THR A 212 -1.69 2.95 -16.27
C THR A 212 -1.32 4.40 -16.61
N TRP A 213 -1.93 5.41 -15.96
CA TRP A 213 -1.77 6.84 -16.30
C TRP A 213 -1.53 7.77 -15.09
N ALA A 214 -2.19 7.51 -13.95
CA ALA A 214 -2.08 8.27 -12.72
C ALA A 214 -0.66 8.41 -12.13
N PRO A 215 0.29 7.46 -12.29
CA PRO A 215 1.66 7.62 -11.80
C PRO A 215 2.36 8.89 -12.30
N SER A 216 1.94 9.44 -13.44
CA SER A 216 2.50 10.67 -14.04
C SER A 216 1.89 11.97 -13.53
N ILE A 217 0.81 11.89 -12.74
CA ILE A 217 -0.08 13.00 -12.40
C ILE A 217 -0.26 13.15 -10.88
N GLY A 218 -0.24 12.06 -10.11
CA GLY A 218 -0.42 12.06 -8.65
C GLY A 218 0.40 11.01 -7.92
N ASN A 219 0.21 10.95 -6.59
CA ASN A 219 1.02 10.16 -5.66
C ASN A 219 0.33 8.86 -5.18
N SER A 220 -1.00 8.79 -5.25
CA SER A 220 -1.74 7.53 -5.14
C SER A 220 -3.03 7.57 -5.94
N TRP A 221 -3.61 6.41 -6.23
CA TRP A 221 -4.87 6.30 -6.97
C TRP A 221 -5.69 5.10 -6.51
N ARG A 222 -6.97 5.35 -6.20
CA ARG A 222 -7.95 4.31 -5.84
C ARG A 222 -8.07 3.30 -6.99
N THR A 223 -7.96 2.03 -6.67
CA THR A 223 -8.01 0.92 -7.66
C THR A 223 -9.36 0.19 -7.68
N THR A 224 -10.27 0.56 -6.77
CA THR A 224 -11.55 -0.10 -6.53
C THR A 224 -12.61 0.91 -6.11
N GLY A 225 -13.90 0.52 -6.25
CA GLY A 225 -14.98 1.12 -5.46
C GLY A 225 -14.75 1.02 -3.95
N ASP A 226 -15.58 1.69 -3.17
CA ASP A 226 -15.33 1.90 -1.74
C ASP A 226 -15.28 0.60 -0.93
N ILE A 227 -14.40 0.60 0.08
CA ILE A 227 -14.42 -0.39 1.14
C ILE A 227 -15.66 -0.18 2.03
N LYS A 228 -15.88 -1.20 2.85
CA LYS A 228 -16.90 -1.28 3.89
C LYS A 228 -16.32 -2.21 4.94
N ASP A 229 -16.71 -2.00 6.18
CA ASP A 229 -16.31 -2.82 7.32
C ASP A 229 -16.99 -4.20 7.33
N THR A 230 -16.65 -5.05 6.36
CA THR A 230 -16.99 -6.48 6.29
C THR A 230 -15.85 -7.25 5.62
N TRP A 231 -15.70 -8.53 5.98
CA TRP A 231 -14.65 -9.40 5.44
C TRP A 231 -14.67 -9.51 3.91
N GLU A 232 -15.85 -9.77 3.33
CA GLU A 232 -16.02 -9.91 1.87
C GLU A 232 -15.62 -8.63 1.15
N SER A 233 -15.89 -7.49 1.79
CA SER A 233 -15.57 -6.18 1.27
C SER A 233 -14.05 -5.97 1.24
N MET A 234 -13.40 -6.10 2.39
CA MET A 234 -11.95 -5.97 2.53
C MET A 234 -11.19 -6.91 1.60
N ILE A 235 -11.55 -8.21 1.57
CA ILE A 235 -10.78 -9.19 0.81
C ILE A 235 -10.96 -9.03 -0.71
N SER A 236 -12.13 -8.60 -1.17
CA SER A 236 -12.34 -8.32 -2.60
C SER A 236 -11.65 -7.02 -3.04
N ARG A 237 -11.47 -6.05 -2.15
CA ARG A 237 -10.59 -4.87 -2.36
C ARG A 237 -9.13 -5.30 -2.56
N ALA A 238 -8.60 -6.16 -1.68
CA ALA A 238 -7.25 -6.72 -1.85
C ALA A 238 -7.09 -7.52 -3.16
N ASP A 239 -8.07 -8.37 -3.52
CA ASP A 239 -8.03 -9.19 -4.73
C ASP A 239 -8.02 -8.37 -6.03
N ILE A 240 -8.77 -7.26 -6.09
CA ILE A 240 -8.82 -6.38 -7.29
C ILE A 240 -7.52 -5.56 -7.39
N ASN A 241 -6.98 -5.11 -6.27
CA ASN A 241 -5.73 -4.33 -6.23
C ASN A 241 -4.50 -5.15 -6.68
N ASP A 242 -4.43 -6.45 -6.35
CA ASP A 242 -3.31 -7.35 -6.68
C ASP A 242 -2.90 -7.34 -8.17
N LYS A 243 -3.86 -7.20 -9.10
CA LYS A 243 -3.57 -7.16 -10.54
C LYS A 243 -2.69 -5.97 -10.94
N TRP A 244 -2.68 -4.91 -10.12
CA TRP A 244 -1.95 -3.66 -10.37
C TRP A 244 -0.54 -3.62 -9.76
N THR A 245 -0.09 -4.67 -9.06
CA THR A 245 1.21 -4.71 -8.36
C THR A 245 2.39 -4.18 -9.15
N SER A 246 2.44 -4.42 -10.47
CA SER A 246 3.57 -3.98 -11.27
C SER A 246 3.70 -2.46 -11.36
N TYR A 247 2.64 -1.68 -11.16
CA TYR A 247 2.58 -0.23 -11.37
C TYR A 247 3.01 0.61 -10.17
N ALA A 248 2.77 0.13 -8.93
CA ALA A 248 3.16 0.84 -7.71
C ALA A 248 4.69 0.96 -7.55
N GLY A 249 5.11 2.01 -6.84
CA GLY A 249 6.50 2.24 -6.47
C GLY A 249 6.70 3.60 -5.80
N PRO A 250 7.94 3.93 -5.36
CA PRO A 250 8.25 5.22 -4.74
C PRO A 250 7.78 6.41 -5.58
N GLY A 251 6.87 7.22 -5.00
CA GLY A 251 6.23 8.37 -5.62
C GLY A 251 4.82 8.12 -6.17
N GLY A 252 4.37 6.86 -6.29
CA GLY A 252 3.07 6.51 -6.89
C GLY A 252 2.53 5.15 -6.43
N TRP A 253 1.45 5.16 -5.64
CA TRP A 253 0.90 3.96 -4.99
C TRP A 253 -0.50 3.57 -5.46
N ASN A 254 -0.73 2.26 -5.63
CA ASN A 254 -2.08 1.73 -5.76
C ASN A 254 -2.79 1.83 -4.41
N ASP A 255 -4.01 2.37 -4.41
CA ASP A 255 -4.83 2.56 -3.22
C ASP A 255 -6.03 1.59 -3.23
N PRO A 256 -6.06 0.56 -2.37
CA PRO A 256 -7.21 -0.33 -2.16
C PRO A 256 -8.27 0.24 -1.18
N ASP A 257 -8.22 1.54 -0.88
CA ASP A 257 -9.05 2.29 0.06
C ASP A 257 -8.62 2.23 1.54
N MET A 258 -9.30 3.00 2.38
CA MET A 258 -8.98 3.22 3.80
C MET A 258 -9.03 1.95 4.68
N LEU A 259 -8.36 2.00 5.83
CA LEU A 259 -8.35 0.93 6.84
C LEU A 259 -9.61 1.01 7.71
N GLU A 260 -10.32 -0.11 7.83
CA GLU A 260 -11.54 -0.26 8.66
C GLU A 260 -11.23 -0.75 10.08
N VAL A 261 -9.95 -0.95 10.40
CA VAL A 261 -9.47 -1.52 11.67
C VAL A 261 -10.03 -0.74 12.88
N GLY A 262 -10.87 -1.41 13.67
CA GLY A 262 -11.51 -0.85 14.86
C GLY A 262 -12.90 -0.21 14.64
N ASN A 263 -13.54 -0.35 13.47
CA ASN A 263 -14.91 0.16 13.25
C ASN A 263 -16.04 -0.80 13.72
N GLY A 264 -15.72 -2.05 14.03
CA GLY A 264 -16.56 -3.03 14.73
C GLY A 264 -17.35 -4.03 13.87
N GLY A 265 -17.19 -3.99 12.53
CA GLY A 265 -17.85 -4.88 11.57
C GLY A 265 -17.07 -6.16 11.21
N MET A 266 -15.79 -6.24 11.54
CA MET A 266 -14.93 -7.42 11.41
C MET A 266 -14.30 -7.86 12.76
N SER A 267 -13.79 -9.09 12.83
CA SER A 267 -13.06 -9.62 14.01
C SER A 267 -11.62 -9.09 14.10
N THR A 268 -10.97 -9.27 15.26
CA THR A 268 -9.55 -8.91 15.46
C THR A 268 -8.62 -9.63 14.49
N GLU A 269 -8.90 -10.88 14.13
CA GLU A 269 -8.17 -11.68 13.14
C GLU A 269 -8.41 -11.16 11.72
N GLU A 270 -9.66 -10.85 11.37
CA GLU A 270 -10.02 -10.25 10.08
C GLU A 270 -9.35 -8.86 9.90
N TYR A 271 -9.27 -8.05 10.96
CA TYR A 271 -8.50 -6.80 10.96
C TYR A 271 -6.98 -7.01 10.91
N ARG A 272 -6.44 -8.04 11.58
CA ARG A 272 -5.03 -8.43 11.47
C ARG A 272 -4.68 -8.77 10.02
N SER A 273 -5.56 -9.54 9.36
CA SER A 273 -5.49 -9.85 7.92
C SER A 273 -5.56 -8.59 7.05
N HIS A 274 -6.51 -7.70 7.30
CA HIS A 274 -6.69 -6.40 6.62
C HIS A 274 -5.39 -5.58 6.65
N PHE A 275 -4.92 -5.25 7.86
CA PHE A 275 -3.72 -4.43 8.06
C PHE A 275 -2.47 -5.07 7.44
N SER A 276 -2.31 -6.38 7.59
CA SER A 276 -1.20 -7.13 7.01
C SER A 276 -1.20 -7.08 5.48
N LEU A 277 -2.36 -7.29 4.83
CA LEU A 277 -2.49 -7.25 3.38
C LEU A 277 -2.19 -5.85 2.82
N TRP A 278 -2.71 -4.80 3.46
CA TRP A 278 -2.41 -3.40 3.09
C TRP A 278 -0.92 -3.09 3.25
N ALA A 279 -0.31 -3.53 4.34
CA ALA A 279 1.12 -3.33 4.60
C ALA A 279 2.00 -4.03 3.55
N LEU A 280 1.72 -5.31 3.25
CA LEU A 280 2.43 -6.06 2.22
C LEU A 280 2.24 -5.42 0.83
N ALA A 281 1.01 -5.02 0.51
CA ALA A 281 0.64 -4.42 -0.78
C ALA A 281 1.17 -3.00 -1.01
N LYS A 282 1.88 -2.40 -0.04
CA LYS A 282 2.33 -0.99 -0.11
C LYS A 282 1.15 -0.02 -0.32
N ALA A 283 -0.01 -0.38 0.22
CA ALA A 283 -1.18 0.48 0.24
C ALA A 283 -0.95 1.69 1.17
N PRO A 284 -1.67 2.80 0.95
CA PRO A 284 -1.85 3.84 1.96
C PRO A 284 -2.34 3.22 3.29
N LEU A 285 -1.72 3.57 4.42
CA LEU A 285 -2.21 3.20 5.75
C LEU A 285 -2.98 4.39 6.34
N ILE A 286 -4.16 4.64 5.77
CA ILE A 286 -5.07 5.71 6.20
C ILE A 286 -6.13 5.08 7.12
N LEU A 287 -6.04 5.39 8.42
CA LEU A 287 -6.96 4.93 9.46
C LEU A 287 -8.37 5.53 9.25
N GLY A 288 -9.41 4.70 9.35
CA GLY A 288 -10.81 5.10 9.22
C GLY A 288 -11.65 5.04 10.50
N CYS A 289 -11.05 4.69 11.65
CA CYS A 289 -11.75 4.55 12.94
C CYS A 289 -11.64 5.79 13.85
N ASP A 290 -12.35 5.81 14.98
CA ASP A 290 -12.19 6.87 15.99
C ASP A 290 -10.92 6.64 16.84
N ILE A 291 -9.80 7.20 16.39
CA ILE A 291 -8.51 7.09 17.10
C ILE A 291 -8.49 7.77 18.48
N ARG A 292 -9.54 8.51 18.86
CA ARG A 292 -9.68 9.11 20.20
C ARG A 292 -10.16 8.09 21.25
N SER A 293 -10.68 6.95 20.83
CA SER A 293 -11.28 5.92 21.69
C SER A 293 -11.07 4.49 21.17
N MET A 294 -9.86 4.19 20.68
CA MET A 294 -9.48 2.81 20.33
C MET A 294 -9.43 1.93 21.58
N ASP A 295 -9.75 0.65 21.42
CA ASP A 295 -9.41 -0.39 22.40
C ASP A 295 -7.96 -0.87 22.22
N ASP A 296 -7.49 -1.66 23.19
CA ASP A 296 -6.12 -2.17 23.21
C ASP A 296 -5.81 -3.08 21.99
N ASP A 297 -6.78 -3.90 21.56
CA ASP A 297 -6.68 -4.76 20.37
C ASP A 297 -6.47 -3.93 19.09
N THR A 298 -7.30 -2.91 18.87
CA THR A 298 -7.19 -1.96 17.74
C THR A 298 -5.83 -1.26 17.77
N PHE A 299 -5.40 -0.80 18.96
CA PHE A 299 -4.09 -0.17 19.11
C PHE A 299 -2.93 -1.14 18.85
N GLU A 300 -2.98 -2.39 19.30
CA GLU A 300 -1.94 -3.39 19.02
C GLU A 300 -1.78 -3.64 17.52
N LEU A 301 -2.91 -3.79 16.80
CA LEU A 301 -2.90 -3.96 15.34
C LEU A 301 -2.28 -2.75 14.63
N LEU A 302 -2.75 -1.55 14.95
CA LEU A 302 -2.33 -0.32 14.28
C LEU A 302 -0.93 0.16 14.68
N SER A 303 -0.41 -0.29 15.82
CA SER A 303 0.90 0.11 16.35
C SER A 303 2.06 -0.85 16.03
N ASN A 304 1.80 -1.95 15.31
CA ASN A 304 2.82 -2.94 14.99
C ASN A 304 3.92 -2.39 14.07
N LYS A 305 5.04 -2.01 14.68
CA LYS A 305 6.25 -1.46 14.04
C LYS A 305 6.86 -2.38 12.98
N GLU A 306 6.81 -3.69 13.14
CA GLU A 306 7.41 -4.63 12.19
C GLU A 306 6.55 -4.73 10.92
N VAL A 307 5.23 -4.75 11.06
CA VAL A 307 4.28 -4.71 9.92
C VAL A 307 4.31 -3.35 9.22
N ILE A 308 4.36 -2.23 9.96
CA ILE A 308 4.57 -0.89 9.39
C ILE A 308 5.90 -0.82 8.62
N ALA A 309 6.98 -1.42 9.13
CA ALA A 309 8.26 -1.46 8.44
C ALA A 309 8.23 -2.26 7.13
N VAL A 310 7.32 -3.24 6.98
CA VAL A 310 7.04 -3.88 5.68
C VAL A 310 6.38 -2.91 4.71
N ASN A 311 5.42 -2.10 5.17
CA ASN A 311 4.77 -1.08 4.33
C ASN A 311 5.75 0.03 3.90
N GLN A 312 6.56 0.50 4.83
CA GLN A 312 7.51 1.62 4.65
C GLN A 312 8.89 1.18 4.11
N ASP A 313 9.04 -0.06 3.66
CA ASP A 313 10.31 -0.55 3.11
C ASP A 313 10.71 0.21 1.84
N LYS A 314 11.94 0.73 1.83
CA LYS A 314 12.46 1.64 0.79
C LYS A 314 12.61 1.02 -0.60
N LEU A 315 12.47 -0.30 -0.74
CA LEU A 315 12.41 -0.92 -2.08
C LEU A 315 11.08 -0.57 -2.77
N GLY A 316 10.02 -0.30 -2.00
CA GLY A 316 8.75 0.20 -2.50
C GLY A 316 8.01 -0.76 -3.44
N VAL A 317 8.34 -2.07 -3.42
CA VAL A 317 7.67 -3.05 -4.27
C VAL A 317 6.42 -3.58 -3.55
N GLN A 318 5.27 -3.40 -4.21
CA GLN A 318 4.00 -4.01 -3.79
C GLN A 318 4.13 -5.54 -3.79
N GLY A 319 3.78 -6.17 -2.65
CA GLY A 319 3.59 -7.62 -2.60
C GLY A 319 2.30 -8.07 -3.29
N LYS A 320 2.23 -9.36 -3.62
CA LYS A 320 1.15 -9.93 -4.45
C LYS A 320 0.89 -11.41 -4.14
N LYS A 321 -0.22 -11.96 -4.63
CA LYS A 321 -0.43 -13.41 -4.75
C LYS A 321 0.68 -14.04 -5.59
N VAL A 322 1.28 -15.11 -5.08
CA VAL A 322 2.42 -15.79 -5.74
C VAL A 322 2.10 -17.18 -6.29
N ARG A 323 1.04 -17.82 -5.80
CA ARG A 323 0.48 -19.06 -6.38
C ARG A 323 -0.59 -18.71 -7.41
N LYS A 324 -0.79 -19.57 -8.42
CA LYS A 324 -1.66 -19.31 -9.59
C LYS A 324 -2.61 -20.46 -9.95
N THR A 325 -2.79 -21.43 -9.05
CA THR A 325 -3.65 -22.60 -9.28
C THR A 325 -4.25 -23.15 -7.97
N GLY A 326 -5.56 -23.43 -8.01
CA GLY A 326 -6.34 -24.07 -6.94
C GLY A 326 -6.59 -23.18 -5.72
N ASP A 327 -7.33 -23.68 -4.72
CA ASP A 327 -7.74 -22.92 -3.53
C ASP A 327 -6.57 -22.38 -2.67
N LEU A 328 -5.32 -22.75 -3.00
CA LEU A 328 -4.08 -22.26 -2.39
C LEU A 328 -3.54 -20.98 -3.06
N GLU A 329 -4.03 -20.62 -4.25
CA GLU A 329 -3.71 -19.38 -4.98
C GLU A 329 -4.00 -18.13 -4.13
N ALA A 330 -5.17 -18.09 -3.52
CA ALA A 330 -5.64 -16.97 -2.72
C ALA A 330 -5.00 -16.86 -1.32
N ARG A 331 -4.12 -17.80 -0.93
CA ARG A 331 -3.63 -17.97 0.45
C ARG A 331 -2.17 -17.60 0.69
N VAL A 332 -1.38 -17.41 -0.37
CA VAL A 332 0.07 -17.11 -0.24
C VAL A 332 0.39 -15.84 -1.01
N TRP A 333 0.76 -14.80 -0.26
CA TRP A 333 1.15 -13.51 -0.80
C TRP A 333 2.59 -13.20 -0.41
N ALA A 334 3.39 -12.61 -1.31
CA ALA A 334 4.75 -12.22 -0.97
C ALA A 334 5.22 -10.98 -1.74
N GLY A 335 6.22 -10.29 -1.18
CA GLY A 335 6.89 -9.15 -1.79
C GLY A 335 8.35 -9.06 -1.33
N PRO A 336 9.29 -8.71 -2.23
CA PRO A 336 10.67 -8.45 -1.84
C PRO A 336 10.76 -7.16 -1.01
N LEU A 337 11.74 -7.10 -0.12
CA LEU A 337 12.11 -5.95 0.68
C LEU A 337 13.58 -5.59 0.44
N THR A 338 14.03 -4.46 0.97
CA THR A 338 15.47 -4.11 1.01
C THR A 338 16.32 -5.22 1.66
N GLU A 339 17.62 -5.22 1.34
CA GLU A 339 18.61 -6.18 1.90
C GLU A 339 18.37 -7.65 1.52
N ASN A 340 17.75 -7.89 0.36
CA ASN A 340 17.39 -9.22 -0.15
C ASN A 340 16.46 -10.00 0.80
N ARG A 341 15.66 -9.30 1.62
CA ARG A 341 14.65 -9.92 2.47
C ARG A 341 13.34 -10.13 1.67
N VAL A 342 12.49 -11.01 2.16
CA VAL A 342 11.14 -11.23 1.60
C VAL A 342 10.11 -11.15 2.72
N ALA A 343 9.02 -10.40 2.50
CA ALA A 343 7.81 -10.48 3.29
C ALA A 343 6.85 -11.52 2.68
N LEU A 344 6.28 -12.36 3.53
CA LEU A 344 5.34 -13.43 3.19
C LEU A 344 4.10 -13.30 4.07
N ILE A 345 2.91 -13.49 3.51
CA ILE A 345 1.65 -13.67 4.23
C ILE A 345 1.08 -15.04 3.88
N LEU A 346 0.76 -15.81 4.93
CA LEU A 346 -0.11 -16.99 4.84
C LEU A 346 -1.49 -16.61 5.36
N LEU A 347 -2.49 -16.65 4.49
CA LEU A 347 -3.84 -16.12 4.72
C LEU A 347 -4.89 -17.23 4.71
N ASN A 348 -5.56 -17.46 5.83
CA ASN A 348 -6.70 -18.37 5.88
C ASN A 348 -8.01 -17.65 5.57
N ARG A 349 -8.51 -17.78 4.34
CA ARG A 349 -9.81 -17.19 3.92
C ARG A 349 -11.04 -18.03 4.28
N GLY A 350 -10.86 -19.14 5.01
CA GLY A 350 -11.91 -20.10 5.32
C GLY A 350 -12.45 -20.01 6.75
N LEU A 351 -13.69 -20.46 6.94
CA LEU A 351 -14.40 -20.54 8.23
C LEU A 351 -13.90 -21.65 9.18
N SER A 352 -12.76 -22.26 8.89
CA SER A 352 -12.18 -23.36 9.66
C SER A 352 -10.66 -23.28 9.63
N SER A 353 -10.03 -23.72 10.72
CA SER A 353 -8.57 -23.71 10.83
C SER A 353 -7.94 -24.58 9.73
N ALA A 354 -6.89 -24.08 9.08
CA ALA A 354 -6.26 -24.73 7.93
C ALA A 354 -4.74 -24.67 8.02
N THR A 355 -4.07 -25.73 7.55
CA THR A 355 -2.62 -25.71 7.36
C THR A 355 -2.29 -25.07 6.00
N ILE A 356 -1.43 -24.05 5.99
CA ILE A 356 -0.95 -23.40 4.75
C ILE A 356 0.57 -23.55 4.67
N THR A 357 1.08 -23.81 3.46
CA THR A 357 2.52 -24.00 3.20
C THR A 357 2.95 -23.16 2.00
N ALA A 358 3.86 -22.22 2.23
CA ALA A 358 4.67 -21.62 1.18
C ALA A 358 5.85 -22.53 0.82
N LYS A 359 6.26 -22.51 -0.45
CA LYS A 359 7.46 -23.16 -0.96
C LYS A 359 8.47 -22.10 -1.39
N TRP A 360 9.75 -22.46 -1.44
CA TRP A 360 10.82 -21.58 -1.90
C TRP A 360 10.56 -20.97 -3.28
N ASP A 361 10.10 -21.79 -4.23
CA ASP A 361 9.76 -21.37 -5.59
C ASP A 361 8.63 -20.33 -5.62
N ASP A 362 7.70 -20.34 -4.65
CA ASP A 362 6.62 -19.35 -4.56
C ASP A 362 7.19 -17.95 -4.27
N ILE A 363 8.29 -17.88 -3.51
CA ILE A 363 8.94 -16.64 -3.09
C ILE A 363 10.25 -16.34 -3.83
N GLY A 364 10.51 -17.05 -4.94
CA GLY A 364 11.66 -16.81 -5.82
C GLY A 364 13.01 -17.23 -5.23
N LEU A 365 13.03 -18.14 -4.25
CA LEU A 365 14.24 -18.64 -3.60
C LEU A 365 14.60 -20.05 -4.09
N ASN A 366 15.89 -20.41 -4.02
CA ASN A 366 16.33 -21.76 -4.35
C ASN A 366 16.01 -22.72 -3.19
N SER A 367 15.77 -23.99 -3.49
CA SER A 367 15.44 -25.00 -2.47
C SER A 367 16.55 -25.26 -1.44
N SER A 368 17.79 -24.87 -1.74
CA SER A 368 18.96 -24.92 -0.85
C SER A 368 19.20 -23.62 -0.06
N THR A 369 18.38 -22.59 -0.23
CA THR A 369 18.52 -21.32 0.51
C THR A 369 18.17 -21.51 1.99
N VAL A 370 19.01 -20.98 2.88
CA VAL A 370 18.75 -20.96 4.32
C VAL A 370 18.34 -19.53 4.73
N VAL A 371 17.29 -19.42 5.54
CA VAL A 371 16.82 -18.12 6.04
C VAL A 371 16.57 -18.17 7.55
N ASP A 372 16.66 -17.01 8.19
CA ASP A 372 15.99 -16.80 9.47
C ASP A 372 14.60 -16.22 9.20
N ALA A 373 13.58 -16.82 9.81
CA ALA A 373 12.19 -16.39 9.74
C ALA A 373 11.82 -15.60 11.00
N ARG A 374 11.32 -14.39 10.82
CA ARG A 374 10.71 -13.56 11.86
C ARG A 374 9.23 -13.47 11.59
N ASP A 375 8.44 -14.00 12.52
CA ASP A 375 7.01 -13.73 12.61
C ASP A 375 6.82 -12.29 13.11
N LEU A 376 5.99 -11.48 12.43
CA LEU A 376 5.81 -10.08 12.79
C LEU A 376 4.64 -9.85 13.78
N TRP A 377 3.77 -10.85 13.98
CA TRP A 377 2.69 -10.81 14.96
C TRP A 377 3.05 -11.59 16.23
N ALA A 378 3.89 -12.62 16.14
CA ALA A 378 4.42 -13.33 17.31
C ALA A 378 5.76 -12.76 17.82
N VAL A 379 5.97 -12.79 19.14
CA VAL A 379 7.19 -12.26 19.79
C VAL A 379 8.46 -13.07 19.44
N CYS A 380 8.35 -14.26 18.85
CA CYS A 380 9.45 -15.21 18.64
C CYS A 380 10.21 -15.07 17.30
N LYS A 381 11.43 -15.65 17.25
CA LYS A 381 12.23 -15.85 16.03
C LYS A 381 12.42 -17.34 15.80
N ALA A 382 12.44 -17.79 14.53
CA ALA A 382 12.71 -19.17 14.17
C ALA A 382 13.74 -19.24 13.02
N THR A 383 14.78 -20.07 13.17
CA THR A 383 15.69 -20.41 12.05
C THR A 383 15.10 -21.63 11.34
N VAL A 384 14.93 -21.59 10.00
CA VAL A 384 14.12 -22.58 9.26
C VAL A 384 14.81 -22.99 7.95
N ALA A 385 14.82 -24.29 7.61
CA ALA A 385 15.74 -24.85 6.60
C ALA A 385 15.30 -26.10 5.78
N PHE A 386 14.05 -26.33 5.34
CA PHE A 386 12.78 -25.64 5.55
C PHE A 386 11.62 -26.57 5.15
N PHE A 387 10.66 -26.74 6.07
CA PHE A 387 9.24 -26.94 5.78
C PHE A 387 8.52 -26.09 6.83
N TRP A 388 7.84 -25.02 6.43
CA TRP A 388 6.92 -24.31 7.32
C TRP A 388 5.50 -24.79 7.01
N ALA A 389 4.91 -25.45 7.98
CA ALA A 389 3.48 -25.66 8.09
C ALA A 389 3.09 -25.08 9.45
N GLN A 390 2.18 -24.12 9.46
CA GLN A 390 1.48 -23.71 10.67
C GLN A 390 -0.01 -23.93 10.48
N ASN A 391 -0.70 -24.17 11.59
CA ASN A 391 -2.14 -24.22 11.63
C ASN A 391 -2.62 -22.80 11.93
N PHE A 392 -3.38 -22.24 11.01
CA PHE A 392 -3.98 -20.92 11.12
C PHE A 392 -5.41 -21.10 11.60
N ASP A 393 -5.85 -20.29 12.55
CA ASP A 393 -7.27 -20.19 12.87
C ASP A 393 -8.03 -19.43 11.75
N PHE A 394 -9.34 -19.30 11.90
CA PHE A 394 -10.19 -18.65 10.91
C PHE A 394 -9.77 -17.17 10.77
N PHE A 395 -9.60 -16.73 9.51
CA PHE A 395 -9.21 -15.36 9.15
C PHE A 395 -7.84 -14.87 9.68
N ASP A 396 -7.00 -15.77 10.17
CA ASP A 396 -5.69 -15.41 10.70
C ASP A 396 -4.62 -15.23 9.61
N VAL A 397 -3.64 -14.38 9.91
CA VAL A 397 -2.46 -14.08 9.09
C VAL A 397 -1.20 -14.01 9.94
N HIS A 398 -0.21 -14.82 9.55
CA HIS A 398 1.16 -14.59 9.96
C HIS A 398 1.91 -13.89 8.84
N VAL A 399 2.45 -12.71 9.15
CA VAL A 399 3.45 -12.05 8.30
C VAL A 399 4.82 -12.60 8.70
N VAL A 400 5.57 -13.11 7.74
CA VAL A 400 6.94 -13.59 7.96
C VAL A 400 7.92 -12.76 7.14
N GLN A 401 8.94 -12.22 7.81
CA GLN A 401 10.14 -11.70 7.16
C GLN A 401 11.22 -12.80 7.12
N ALA A 402 11.67 -13.15 5.92
CA ALA A 402 12.80 -14.04 5.70
C ALA A 402 14.09 -13.25 5.42
N ASN A 403 15.11 -13.45 6.24
CA ASN A 403 16.46 -12.91 6.02
C ASN A 403 17.34 -13.96 5.32
N ILE A 404 17.76 -13.71 4.08
CA ILE A 404 18.61 -14.64 3.32
C ILE A 404 20.05 -14.60 3.85
N LYS A 405 20.56 -15.74 4.32
CA LYS A 405 21.99 -15.94 4.55
C LYS A 405 22.61 -16.61 3.32
N VAL A 406 23.43 -15.86 2.59
CA VAL A 406 24.33 -16.44 1.58
C VAL A 406 25.56 -16.97 2.33
N VAL A 407 25.84 -18.27 2.17
CA VAL A 407 27.04 -18.97 2.68
C VAL A 407 27.98 -19.23 1.52
#